data_AF-A0AAD4WQM6-F1
#
_entry.id   AF-A0AAD4WQM6-F1
#
_cell.length_a   1.000
_cell.length_b   1.000
_cell.length_c   1.000
_cell.angle_alpha   90.00
_cell.angle_beta   90.00
_cell.angle_gamma   90.00
#
_symmetry.space_group_name_H-M   'P 1'
#
loop_
_entity.id
_entity.type
_entity.pdbx_description
1 polymer ?
#
loop_
_entity_poly.entity_id
_entity_poly.type
_entity_poly.pdbx_seq_one_letter_code
_entity_poly.pdbx_strand_id
1 'polypeptide(L)'
;MPLNWDFVFRRNLSEAEIAEVVIILDILGNVRLYGSRSDGRSWEIEEQGSYSCKSFRSFLLSTTRDVFPPFSSIWKAKTPPKIQFFVWLAANGRINTCDCIQRRQPKMCLSPSWCVLCKENAENIDHLFIHCSYSLKLWWRMLGALRVEWVIPKGCFELLSINLRISGKGKRAGILRDCLVHAIFWNIWMERNRRIFQGHTGVRVEELWDRIKFWTSLWASVSGQFIDYHYSTIMRDMMAVLR
;
A
#
# COMPACT_ATOMS: atom_id res chain seq x y z
N MET A 1 23.63 8.66 43.05
CA MET A 1 24.17 7.44 42.42
C MET A 1 23.97 7.57 40.92
N PRO A 2 24.94 7.19 40.08
CA PRO A 2 24.69 7.14 38.64
C PRO A 2 23.53 6.18 38.37
N LEU A 3 22.55 6.63 37.60
CA LEU A 3 21.46 5.78 37.14
C LEU A 3 22.04 4.75 36.18
N ASN A 4 21.85 3.47 36.47
CA ASN A 4 22.12 2.40 35.51
C ASN A 4 20.82 2.12 34.76
N TRP A 5 20.83 2.34 33.44
CA TRP A 5 19.66 2.09 32.59
C TRP A 5 19.59 0.60 32.27
N ASP A 6 18.59 -0.09 32.80
CA ASP A 6 18.38 -1.53 32.57
C ASP A 6 17.35 -1.77 31.47
N PHE A 7 17.81 -2.23 30.30
CA PHE A 7 16.97 -2.54 29.15
C PHE A 7 16.70 -4.03 29.05
N VAL A 8 15.46 -4.43 29.29
CA VAL A 8 15.02 -5.83 29.13
C VAL A 8 14.57 -6.08 27.68
N PHE A 9 15.48 -6.59 26.85
CA PHE A 9 15.18 -6.91 25.44
C PHE A 9 14.44 -8.25 25.30
N ARG A 10 13.48 -8.33 24.37
CA ARG A 10 12.69 -9.56 24.10
C ARG A 10 13.46 -10.68 23.37
N ARG A 11 14.64 -10.36 22.84
CA ARG A 11 15.53 -11.28 22.11
C ARG A 11 16.97 -10.77 22.17
N ASN A 12 17.91 -11.62 21.76
CA ASN A 12 19.29 -11.21 21.53
C ASN A 12 19.36 -10.17 20.41
N LEU A 13 20.20 -9.16 20.61
CA LEU A 13 20.48 -8.10 19.66
C LEU A 13 21.52 -8.56 18.63
N SER A 14 21.39 -8.09 17.40
CA SER A 14 22.44 -8.18 16.39
C SER A 14 23.55 -7.16 16.65
N GLU A 15 24.70 -7.29 16.01
CA GLU A 15 25.82 -6.34 16.17
C GLU A 15 25.43 -4.90 15.83
N ALA A 16 24.63 -4.69 14.78
CA ALA A 16 24.12 -3.37 14.42
C ALA A 16 23.20 -2.79 15.52
N GLU A 17 22.33 -3.61 16.10
CA GLU A 17 21.43 -3.19 17.18
C GLU A 17 22.19 -2.92 18.49
N ILE A 18 23.28 -3.65 18.77
CA ILE A 18 24.15 -3.35 19.91
C ILE A 18 24.80 -1.97 19.74
N ALA A 19 25.26 -1.64 18.53
CA ALA A 19 25.81 -0.31 18.25
C ALA A 19 24.76 0.80 18.47
N GLU A 20 23.51 0.58 18.07
CA GLU A 20 22.40 1.51 18.36
C GLU A 20 22.14 1.66 19.87
N VAL A 21 22.19 0.56 20.64
CA VAL A 21 22.03 0.60 22.11
C VAL A 21 23.15 1.41 22.78
N VAL A 22 24.39 1.30 22.30
CA VAL A 22 25.51 2.11 22.81
C VAL A 22 25.25 3.60 22.59
N ILE A 23 24.76 3.99 21.41
CA ILE A 23 24.38 5.37 21.11
C ILE A 23 23.27 5.85 22.06
N ILE A 24 22.27 5.01 22.31
CA ILE A 24 21.18 5.33 23.26
C ILE A 24 21.73 5.52 24.67
N LEU A 25 22.61 4.64 25.14
CA LEU A 25 23.23 4.74 26.47
C LEU A 25 24.07 6.01 26.61
N ASP A 26 24.78 6.43 25.57
CA ASP A 26 25.53 7.69 25.54
C ASP A 26 24.60 8.92 25.67
N ILE A 27 23.51 8.94 24.89
CA ILE A 27 22.47 9.99 24.99
C ILE A 27 21.88 10.03 26.40
N LEU A 28 21.57 8.86 26.97
CA LEU A 28 20.97 8.74 28.30
C LEU A 28 21.93 9.04 29.44
N GLY A 29 23.24 8.88 29.23
CA GLY A 29 24.27 9.26 30.19
C GLY A 29 24.24 10.76 30.51
N ASN A 30 23.76 11.58 29.57
CA ASN A 30 23.60 13.01 29.75
C ASN A 30 22.28 13.42 30.44
N VAL A 31 21.38 12.46 30.71
CA VAL A 31 20.07 12.73 31.31
C VAL A 31 20.14 12.65 32.83
N ARG A 32 19.66 13.70 33.52
CA ARG A 32 19.52 13.73 34.98
C ARG A 32 18.05 13.70 35.37
N LEU A 33 17.64 12.64 36.08
CA LEU A 33 16.27 12.51 36.58
C LEU A 33 16.13 13.20 37.95
N TYR A 34 15.02 13.89 38.17
CA TYR A 34 14.69 14.55 39.43
C TYR A 34 13.45 13.91 40.03
N GLY A 35 13.62 13.02 41.02
CA GLY A 35 12.52 12.26 41.63
C GLY A 35 11.48 13.09 42.39
N SER A 36 11.70 14.40 42.55
CA SER A 36 10.75 15.33 43.17
C SER A 36 9.75 15.95 42.19
N ARG A 37 9.90 15.72 40.88
CA ARG A 37 8.99 16.20 39.85
C ARG A 37 8.25 15.03 39.21
N SER A 38 6.95 15.20 39.00
CA SER A 38 6.17 14.28 38.19
C SER A 38 6.57 14.40 36.72
N ASP A 39 6.69 13.28 36.03
CA ASP A 39 6.93 13.26 34.59
C ASP A 39 5.76 13.92 33.83
N GLY A 40 6.10 14.67 32.78
CA GLY A 40 5.16 15.33 31.89
C GLY A 40 5.60 15.21 30.45
N ARG A 41 4.65 15.17 29.52
CA ARG A 41 4.96 15.25 28.08
C ARG A 41 5.04 16.71 27.69
N SER A 42 6.16 17.14 27.12
CA SER A 42 6.31 18.46 26.52
C SER A 42 6.16 18.38 24.99
N TRP A 43 5.57 19.42 24.42
CA TRP A 43 5.42 19.63 22.99
C TRP A 43 6.42 20.68 22.52
N GLU A 44 7.57 20.25 21.99
CA GLU A 44 8.70 21.13 21.64
C GLU A 44 8.40 22.13 20.50
N ILE A 45 7.28 21.95 19.79
CA ILE A 45 6.88 22.81 18.67
C ILE A 45 6.28 24.14 19.14
N GLU A 46 5.70 24.19 20.34
CA GLU A 46 5.20 25.43 20.92
C GLU A 46 6.00 25.77 22.17
N GLU A 47 6.35 27.06 22.35
CA GLU A 47 7.16 27.53 23.48
C GLU A 47 6.55 27.18 24.86
N GLN A 48 5.22 27.02 24.90
CA GLN A 48 4.47 26.68 26.10
C GLN A 48 4.53 25.18 26.44
N GLY A 49 5.13 24.35 25.58
CA GLY A 49 5.29 22.92 25.81
C GLY A 49 3.98 22.13 25.80
N SER A 50 2.85 22.75 25.42
CA SER A 50 1.53 22.12 25.42
C SER A 50 1.17 21.57 24.04
N TYR A 51 0.65 20.36 23.99
CA TYR A 51 0.20 19.77 22.73
C TYR A 51 -1.14 20.38 22.30
N SER A 52 -1.23 20.77 21.03
CA SER A 52 -2.51 21.03 20.38
C SER A 52 -2.58 20.39 18.99
N CYS A 53 -3.76 19.91 18.60
CA CYS A 53 -3.97 19.41 17.24
C CYS A 53 -3.67 20.47 16.17
N LYS A 54 -3.84 21.75 16.52
CA LYS A 54 -3.54 22.90 15.65
C LYS A 54 -2.04 23.04 15.41
N SER A 55 -1.23 23.02 16.46
CA SER A 55 0.22 23.16 16.32
C SER A 55 0.85 21.94 15.65
N PHE A 56 0.38 20.74 15.95
CA PHE A 56 0.79 19.54 15.23
C PHE A 56 0.46 19.59 13.74
N ARG A 57 -0.77 19.99 13.37
CA ARG A 57 -1.15 20.15 11.97
C ARG A 57 -0.29 21.21 11.27
N SER A 58 -0.04 22.34 11.92
CA SER A 58 0.79 23.41 11.35
C SER A 58 2.22 22.94 11.12
N PHE A 59 2.80 22.23 12.09
CA PHE A 59 4.12 21.62 11.98
C PHE A 59 4.21 20.59 10.86
N LEU A 60 3.21 19.73 10.72
CA LEU A 60 3.14 18.79 9.61
C LEU A 60 3.11 19.55 8.28
N LEU A 61 2.23 20.54 8.13
CA LEU A 61 2.13 21.31 6.88
C LEU A 61 3.39 22.12 6.56
N SER A 62 4.15 22.58 7.55
CA SER A 62 5.40 23.33 7.33
C SER A 62 6.60 22.42 7.04
N THR A 63 6.63 21.23 7.63
CA THR A 63 7.75 20.28 7.54
C THR A 63 7.58 19.34 6.35
N THR A 64 6.36 18.88 6.08
CA THR A 64 6.05 18.01 4.95
C THR A 64 5.61 18.86 3.77
N ARG A 65 6.57 19.19 2.90
CA ARG A 65 6.28 19.75 1.55
C ARG A 65 5.78 18.70 0.57
N ASP A 66 5.79 17.44 0.98
CA ASP A 66 5.42 16.34 0.11
C ASP A 66 3.91 16.32 -0.12
N VAL A 67 3.56 16.27 -1.41
CA VAL A 67 2.30 15.71 -1.83
C VAL A 67 2.17 14.36 -1.11
N PHE A 68 0.98 13.98 -0.67
CA PHE A 68 0.72 12.65 -0.09
C PHE A 68 0.29 11.61 -1.17
N PRO A 69 0.95 11.43 -2.34
CA PRO A 69 0.74 10.21 -3.08
C PRO A 69 1.47 9.08 -2.34
N PRO A 70 0.85 7.89 -2.29
CA PRO A 70 -0.38 7.52 -2.96
C PRO A 70 -1.66 7.75 -2.14
N PHE A 71 -1.56 8.21 -0.89
CA PHE A 71 -2.70 8.18 0.04
C PHE A 71 -3.90 9.01 -0.43
N SER A 72 -3.66 10.22 -0.92
CA SER A 72 -4.76 11.07 -1.38
C SER A 72 -5.48 10.52 -2.62
N SER A 73 -4.77 9.82 -3.53
CA SER A 73 -5.38 9.18 -4.70
C SER A 73 -6.17 7.93 -4.30
N ILE A 74 -5.63 7.09 -3.41
CA ILE A 74 -6.29 5.88 -2.91
C ILE A 74 -7.66 6.21 -2.30
N TRP A 75 -7.74 7.23 -1.45
CA TRP A 75 -9.00 7.61 -0.78
C TRP A 75 -10.00 8.34 -1.69
N LYS A 76 -9.53 8.97 -2.78
CA LYS A 76 -10.39 9.64 -3.77
C LYS A 76 -10.99 8.67 -4.79
N ALA A 77 -10.40 7.48 -4.96
CA ALA A 77 -10.85 6.46 -5.89
C ALA A 77 -12.34 6.10 -5.66
N LYS A 78 -13.12 5.95 -6.73
CA LYS A 78 -14.55 5.60 -6.66
C LYS A 78 -14.76 4.09 -6.46
N THR A 79 -14.15 3.54 -5.42
CA THR A 79 -14.22 2.12 -5.06
C THR A 79 -14.73 1.97 -3.63
N PRO A 80 -15.25 0.79 -3.23
CA PRO A 80 -15.73 0.59 -1.87
C PRO A 80 -14.64 0.86 -0.81
N PRO A 81 -14.98 1.38 0.38
CA PRO A 81 -13.99 1.69 1.43
C PRO A 81 -13.11 0.51 1.81
N LYS A 82 -13.65 -0.72 1.79
CA LYS A 82 -12.89 -1.97 1.98
C LYS A 82 -11.72 -2.11 0.99
N ILE A 83 -11.94 -1.74 -0.27
CA ILE A 83 -10.94 -1.82 -1.33
C ILE A 83 -9.90 -0.72 -1.15
N GLN A 84 -10.32 0.52 -0.87
CA GLN A 84 -9.41 1.63 -0.59
C GLN A 84 -8.48 1.31 0.59
N PHE A 85 -9.04 0.81 1.70
CA PHE A 85 -8.27 0.40 2.87
C PHE A 85 -7.29 -0.74 2.55
N PHE A 86 -7.73 -1.72 1.76
CA PHE A 86 -6.86 -2.80 1.30
C PHE A 86 -5.68 -2.29 0.46
N VAL A 87 -5.93 -1.43 -0.51
CA VAL A 87 -4.88 -0.83 -1.36
C VAL A 87 -3.94 0.04 -0.52
N TRP A 88 -4.46 0.77 0.46
CA TRP A 88 -3.64 1.50 1.43
C TRP A 88 -2.73 0.57 2.23
N LEU A 89 -3.21 -0.58 2.71
CA LEU A 89 -2.36 -1.57 3.37
C LEU A 89 -1.27 -2.13 2.45
N ALA A 90 -1.61 -2.37 1.18
CA ALA A 90 -0.64 -2.85 0.19
C ALA A 90 0.45 -1.79 -0.07
N ALA A 91 0.08 -0.52 -0.23
CA ALA A 91 1.02 0.59 -0.39
C ALA A 91 1.99 0.73 0.79
N ASN A 92 1.54 0.42 2.00
CA ASN A 92 2.34 0.51 3.23
C ASN A 92 3.12 -0.78 3.56
N GLY A 93 3.07 -1.80 2.70
CA GLY A 93 3.78 -3.06 2.96
C GLY A 93 3.19 -3.88 4.13
N ARG A 94 1.87 -3.78 4.39
CA ARG A 94 1.23 -4.30 5.62
C ARG A 94 0.29 -5.49 5.43
N ILE A 95 0.10 -5.98 4.20
CA ILE A 95 -0.72 -7.17 3.94
C ILE A 95 0.03 -8.48 4.26
N ASN A 96 -0.69 -9.60 4.41
CA ASN A 96 -0.14 -10.87 4.85
C ASN A 96 0.48 -11.70 3.70
N THR A 97 1.51 -11.16 3.03
CA THR A 97 2.41 -11.93 2.15
C THR A 97 3.39 -12.76 2.97
N CYS A 98 4.04 -13.75 2.34
CA CYS A 98 4.98 -14.63 3.04
C CYS A 98 6.10 -13.85 3.76
N ASP A 99 6.72 -12.86 3.12
CA ASP A 99 7.74 -12.02 3.75
C ASP A 99 7.22 -11.26 4.99
N CYS A 100 6.00 -10.73 4.93
CA CYS A 100 5.37 -10.01 6.04
C CYS A 100 5.06 -10.93 7.21
N ILE A 101 4.59 -12.15 6.92
CA ILE A 101 4.31 -13.16 7.93
C ILE A 101 5.62 -13.62 8.57
N GLN A 102 6.66 -13.90 7.78
CA GLN A 102 7.98 -14.31 8.29
C GLN A 102 8.58 -13.25 9.22
N ARG A 103 8.45 -11.96 8.89
CA ARG A 103 8.89 -10.85 9.76
C ARG A 103 8.14 -10.81 11.09
N ARG A 104 6.84 -11.13 11.10
CA ARG A 104 6.01 -11.16 12.33
C ARG A 104 6.20 -12.44 13.13
N GLN A 105 6.53 -13.55 12.47
CA GLN A 105 6.68 -14.88 13.06
C GLN A 105 8.01 -15.51 12.60
N PRO A 106 9.17 -15.02 13.08
CA PRO A 106 10.48 -15.47 12.58
C PRO A 106 10.76 -16.96 12.80
N LYS A 107 10.11 -17.56 13.80
CA LYS A 107 10.24 -18.98 14.14
C LYS A 107 9.35 -19.90 13.29
N MET A 108 8.39 -19.35 12.55
CA MET A 108 7.53 -20.14 11.67
C MET A 108 8.23 -20.36 10.33
N CYS A 109 8.36 -21.61 9.90
CA CYS A 109 8.88 -21.92 8.57
C CYS A 109 7.72 -21.85 7.56
N LEU A 110 7.72 -20.83 6.71
CA LEU A 110 6.81 -20.76 5.58
C LEU A 110 7.38 -21.55 4.42
N SER A 111 6.93 -22.80 4.26
CA SER A 111 7.30 -23.63 3.12
C SER A 111 6.06 -24.10 2.36
N PRO A 112 6.02 -23.92 1.02
CA PRO A 112 6.99 -23.19 0.21
C PRO A 112 6.77 -21.65 0.28
N SER A 113 7.85 -20.85 0.30
CA SER A 113 7.81 -19.37 0.39
C SER A 113 7.66 -18.65 -0.96
N TRP A 114 7.62 -19.41 -2.05
CA TRP A 114 7.37 -18.93 -3.40
C TRP A 114 5.97 -18.34 -3.58
N CYS A 115 5.83 -17.43 -4.54
CA CYS A 115 4.57 -16.84 -4.95
C CYS A 115 3.70 -17.90 -5.64
N VAL A 116 2.52 -18.16 -5.09
CA VAL A 116 1.57 -19.17 -5.62
C VAL A 116 1.04 -18.85 -7.03
N LEU A 117 1.19 -17.60 -7.48
CA LEU A 117 0.73 -17.15 -8.79
C LEU A 117 1.71 -17.53 -9.91
N CYS A 118 2.99 -17.22 -9.75
CA CYS A 118 4.04 -17.50 -10.75
C CYS A 118 4.79 -18.80 -10.49
N LYS A 119 4.83 -19.27 -9.24
CA LYS A 119 5.55 -20.49 -8.83
C LYS A 119 7.07 -20.43 -9.15
N GLU A 120 7.66 -19.24 -9.11
CA GLU A 120 9.06 -19.01 -9.51
C GLU A 120 9.86 -18.26 -8.44
N ASN A 121 9.36 -17.12 -7.96
CA ASN A 121 10.08 -16.24 -7.05
C ASN A 121 9.44 -16.22 -5.66
N ALA A 122 10.19 -15.79 -4.63
CA ALA A 122 9.67 -15.60 -3.29
C ALA A 122 8.51 -14.59 -3.25
N GLU A 123 7.48 -14.87 -2.45
CA GLU A 123 6.34 -13.95 -2.32
C GLU A 123 6.69 -12.77 -1.40
N ASN A 124 6.67 -11.56 -1.99
CA ASN A 124 6.56 -10.31 -1.27
C ASN A 124 5.49 -9.42 -1.95
N ILE A 125 5.17 -8.28 -1.35
CA ILE A 125 4.08 -7.40 -1.82
C ILE A 125 4.34 -6.88 -3.23
N ASP A 126 5.54 -6.36 -3.48
CA ASP A 126 5.89 -5.78 -4.78
C ASP A 126 5.97 -6.84 -5.88
N HIS A 127 6.50 -8.01 -5.55
CA HIS A 127 6.45 -9.16 -6.44
C HIS A 127 5.01 -9.56 -6.72
N LEU A 128 4.19 -9.79 -5.69
CA LEU A 128 2.82 -10.26 -5.85
C LEU A 128 2.00 -9.35 -6.77
N PHE A 129 2.06 -8.04 -6.61
CA PHE A 129 1.24 -7.13 -7.40
C PHE A 129 1.89 -6.66 -8.68
N ILE A 130 3.22 -6.55 -8.78
CA ILE A 130 3.89 -5.91 -9.92
C ILE A 130 4.78 -6.89 -10.67
N HIS A 131 5.79 -7.45 -9.98
CA HIS A 131 6.88 -8.18 -10.65
C HIS A 131 6.60 -9.65 -10.94
N CYS A 132 5.50 -10.19 -10.41
CA CYS A 132 5.02 -11.53 -10.69
C CYS A 132 4.62 -11.64 -12.16
N SER A 133 5.15 -12.64 -12.88
CA SER A 133 4.88 -12.86 -14.31
C SER A 133 3.38 -13.00 -14.63
N TYR A 134 2.58 -13.51 -13.69
CA TYR A 134 1.12 -13.56 -13.80
C TYR A 134 0.48 -12.17 -13.66
N SER A 135 0.89 -11.40 -12.66
CA SER A 135 0.38 -10.04 -12.38
C SER A 135 0.81 -9.03 -13.45
N LEU A 136 2.04 -9.13 -13.94
CA LEU A 136 2.58 -8.26 -14.99
C LEU A 136 1.77 -8.36 -16.28
N LYS A 137 1.28 -9.56 -16.64
CA LYS A 137 0.37 -9.75 -17.79
C LYS A 137 -0.95 -9.00 -17.63
N LEU A 138 -1.47 -8.84 -16.41
CA LEU A 138 -2.67 -8.03 -16.15
C LEU A 138 -2.39 -6.55 -16.35
N TRP A 139 -1.23 -6.07 -15.87
CA TRP A 139 -0.80 -4.69 -16.11
C TRP A 139 -0.63 -4.40 -17.60
N TRP A 140 0.01 -5.28 -18.36
CA TRP A 140 0.12 -5.11 -19.81
C TRP A 140 -1.23 -5.07 -20.51
N ARG A 141 -2.21 -5.87 -20.07
CA ARG A 141 -3.58 -5.79 -20.59
C ARG A 141 -4.23 -4.44 -20.30
N MET A 142 -4.09 -3.95 -19.08
CA MET A 142 -4.60 -2.63 -18.69
C MET A 142 -3.95 -1.53 -19.54
N LEU A 143 -2.63 -1.54 -19.67
CA LEU A 143 -1.86 -0.55 -20.42
C LEU A 143 -2.21 -0.57 -21.91
N GLY A 144 -2.33 -1.76 -22.50
CA GLY A 144 -2.79 -1.94 -23.88
C GLY A 144 -4.21 -1.43 -24.09
N ALA A 145 -5.12 -1.69 -23.14
CA ALA A 145 -6.50 -1.18 -23.19
C ALA A 145 -6.55 0.35 -23.11
N LEU A 146 -5.70 0.95 -22.28
CA LEU A 146 -5.64 2.40 -22.07
C LEU A 146 -4.73 3.14 -23.07
N ARG A 147 -3.99 2.40 -23.91
CA ARG A 147 -2.96 2.92 -24.82
C ARG A 147 -1.92 3.80 -24.11
N VAL A 148 -1.45 3.33 -22.95
CA VAL A 148 -0.46 4.01 -22.12
C VAL A 148 0.82 3.19 -22.08
N GLU A 149 1.95 3.83 -22.30
CA GLU A 149 3.26 3.24 -22.06
C GLU A 149 3.66 3.40 -20.60
N TRP A 150 4.38 2.42 -20.06
CA TRP A 150 4.71 2.38 -18.64
C TRP A 150 6.11 1.81 -18.41
N VAL A 151 6.84 2.47 -17.50
CA VAL A 151 8.05 1.92 -16.90
C VAL A 151 7.63 1.19 -15.63
N ILE A 152 8.04 -0.07 -15.49
CA ILE A 152 7.69 -0.89 -14.33
C ILE A 152 8.30 -0.24 -13.07
N PRO A 153 7.49 0.17 -12.08
CA PRO A 153 7.94 0.81 -10.86
C PRO A 153 8.56 -0.22 -9.92
N LYS A 154 9.37 0.25 -8.99
CA LYS A 154 10.07 -0.61 -8.04
C LYS A 154 9.11 -1.30 -7.08
N GLY A 155 8.00 -0.64 -6.72
CA GLY A 155 7.03 -1.19 -5.77
C GLY A 155 5.65 -0.53 -5.81
N CYS A 156 4.74 -1.06 -4.97
CA CYS A 156 3.34 -0.68 -4.92
C CYS A 156 3.15 0.79 -4.55
N PHE A 157 3.98 1.32 -3.65
CA PHE A 157 3.92 2.73 -3.26
C PHE A 157 4.19 3.64 -4.46
N GLU A 158 5.24 3.37 -5.23
CA GLU A 158 5.60 4.14 -6.42
C GLU A 158 4.52 4.00 -7.50
N LEU A 159 4.06 2.78 -7.80
CA LEU A 159 2.98 2.52 -8.74
C LEU A 159 1.74 3.38 -8.45
N LEU A 160 1.28 3.39 -7.19
CA LEU A 160 0.08 4.13 -6.78
C LEU A 160 0.32 5.65 -6.71
N SER A 161 1.58 6.07 -6.68
CA SER A 161 2.00 7.47 -6.70
C SER A 161 2.08 8.03 -8.12
N ILE A 162 2.26 7.16 -9.13
CA ILE A 162 2.30 7.56 -10.53
C ILE A 162 0.90 8.01 -10.97
N ASN A 163 0.82 9.24 -11.45
CA ASN A 163 -0.37 9.73 -12.15
C ASN A 163 -0.31 9.25 -13.61
N LEU A 164 -0.75 8.01 -13.85
CA LEU A 164 -0.85 7.44 -15.21
C LEU A 164 -1.82 8.30 -16.04
N ARG A 165 -1.28 9.09 -16.98
CA ARG A 165 -2.10 9.94 -17.85
C ARG A 165 -2.76 9.07 -18.92
N ILE A 166 -4.02 8.69 -18.70
CA ILE A 166 -4.83 7.99 -19.69
C ILE A 166 -5.20 8.95 -20.82
N SER A 167 -5.24 8.45 -22.05
CA SER A 167 -5.73 9.20 -23.21
C SER A 167 -7.25 9.42 -23.08
N GLY A 168 -7.66 10.69 -23.02
CA GLY A 168 -9.02 11.11 -22.64
C GLY A 168 -8.94 12.15 -21.52
N LYS A 169 -8.93 13.43 -21.88
CA LYS A 169 -8.80 14.52 -20.90
C LYS A 169 -10.10 14.61 -20.08
N GLY A 170 -10.08 14.25 -18.79
CA GLY A 170 -11.23 14.52 -17.92
C GLY A 170 -11.31 13.69 -16.64
N LYS A 171 -12.27 14.06 -15.79
CA LYS A 171 -12.54 13.41 -14.50
C LYS A 171 -12.91 11.93 -14.64
N ARG A 172 -13.57 11.54 -15.74
CA ARG A 172 -13.94 10.14 -16.06
C ARG A 172 -12.72 9.24 -16.22
N ALA A 173 -11.70 9.68 -16.95
CA ALA A 173 -10.47 8.93 -17.16
C ALA A 173 -9.73 8.68 -15.83
N GLY A 174 -9.66 9.70 -14.97
CA GLY A 174 -9.11 9.58 -13.62
C GLY A 174 -9.85 8.53 -12.77
N ILE A 175 -11.18 8.59 -12.76
CA ILE A 175 -12.02 7.61 -12.04
C ILE A 175 -11.80 6.19 -12.57
N LEU A 176 -11.82 6.01 -13.89
CA LEU A 176 -11.67 4.70 -14.50
C LEU A 176 -10.29 4.10 -14.22
N ARG A 177 -9.22 4.93 -14.28
CA ARG A 177 -7.86 4.58 -13.86
C ARG A 177 -7.82 4.05 -12.44
N ASP A 178 -8.38 4.80 -11.50
CA ASP A 178 -8.35 4.46 -10.08
C ASP A 178 -9.12 3.16 -9.81
N CYS A 179 -10.29 3.01 -10.43
CA CYS A 179 -11.07 1.77 -10.36
C CYS A 179 -10.32 0.57 -10.95
N LEU A 180 -9.65 0.73 -12.09
CA LEU A 180 -8.86 -0.33 -12.73
C LEU A 180 -7.70 -0.78 -11.84
N VAL A 181 -6.89 0.16 -11.38
CA VAL A 181 -5.74 -0.11 -10.51
C VAL A 181 -6.21 -0.85 -9.24
N HIS A 182 -7.24 -0.34 -8.57
CA HIS A 182 -7.81 -0.97 -7.38
C HIS A 182 -8.38 -2.37 -7.67
N ALA A 183 -9.01 -2.56 -8.83
CA ALA A 183 -9.58 -3.85 -9.23
C ALA A 183 -8.47 -4.87 -9.49
N ILE A 184 -7.35 -4.48 -10.10
CA ILE A 184 -6.18 -5.34 -10.29
C ILE A 184 -5.62 -5.80 -8.93
N PHE A 185 -5.33 -4.85 -8.03
CA PHE A 185 -4.86 -5.15 -6.68
C PHE A 185 -5.79 -6.14 -5.96
N TRP A 186 -7.10 -5.85 -5.97
CA TRP A 186 -8.07 -6.70 -5.29
C TRP A 186 -8.18 -8.10 -5.89
N ASN A 187 -8.24 -8.22 -7.22
CA ASN A 187 -8.41 -9.51 -7.88
C ASN A 187 -7.14 -10.38 -7.81
N ILE A 188 -5.95 -9.80 -7.87
CA ILE A 188 -4.69 -10.53 -7.62
C ILE A 188 -4.70 -11.11 -6.20
N TRP A 189 -5.07 -10.29 -5.21
CA TRP A 189 -5.12 -10.73 -3.82
C TRP A 189 -6.15 -11.83 -3.58
N MET A 190 -7.34 -11.68 -4.14
CA MET A 190 -8.40 -12.69 -4.05
C MET A 190 -7.98 -13.99 -4.74
N GLU A 191 -7.37 -13.91 -5.92
CA GLU A 191 -6.86 -15.08 -6.64
C GLU A 191 -5.79 -15.82 -5.83
N ARG A 192 -4.79 -15.08 -5.32
CA ARG A 192 -3.74 -15.63 -4.44
C ARG A 192 -4.33 -16.34 -3.22
N ASN A 193 -5.28 -15.72 -2.54
CA ASN A 193 -5.90 -16.31 -1.34
C ASN A 193 -6.75 -17.54 -1.66
N ARG A 194 -7.47 -17.56 -2.78
CA ARG A 194 -8.22 -18.76 -3.19
C ARG A 194 -7.28 -19.93 -3.47
N ARG A 195 -6.15 -19.70 -4.12
CA ARG A 195 -5.16 -20.76 -4.40
C ARG A 195 -4.57 -21.35 -3.12
N ILE A 196 -4.36 -20.52 -2.09
CA ILE A 196 -3.77 -20.97 -0.82
C ILE A 196 -4.79 -21.65 0.09
N PHE A 197 -5.97 -21.05 0.26
CA PHE A 197 -6.90 -21.45 1.32
C PHE A 197 -8.08 -22.31 0.85
N GLN A 198 -8.33 -22.38 -0.47
CA GLN A 198 -9.53 -23.04 -1.01
C GLN A 198 -9.20 -24.16 -2.00
N GLY A 199 -7.93 -24.57 -2.10
CA GLY A 199 -7.49 -25.57 -3.08
C GLY A 199 -7.76 -25.17 -4.53
N HIS A 200 -7.95 -23.87 -4.79
CA HIS A 200 -8.27 -23.38 -6.13
C HIS A 200 -7.04 -23.56 -7.04
N THR A 201 -7.21 -24.26 -8.17
CA THR A 201 -6.11 -24.49 -9.14
C THR A 201 -5.64 -23.19 -9.80
N GLY A 202 -6.47 -22.16 -9.73
CA GLY A 202 -6.24 -20.85 -10.31
C GLY A 202 -6.84 -20.69 -11.69
N VAL A 203 -7.07 -19.45 -12.09
CA VAL A 203 -7.62 -19.10 -13.40
C VAL A 203 -6.55 -18.53 -14.33
N ARG A 204 -6.81 -18.59 -15.64
CA ARG A 204 -5.94 -17.92 -16.62
C ARG A 204 -6.07 -16.41 -16.50
N VAL A 205 -5.06 -15.69 -16.99
CA VAL A 205 -5.00 -14.23 -16.91
C VAL A 205 -6.17 -13.58 -17.64
N GLU A 206 -6.70 -14.22 -18.69
CA GLU A 206 -7.86 -13.75 -19.46
C GLU A 206 -9.12 -13.70 -18.61
N GLU A 207 -9.39 -14.78 -17.87
CA GLU A 207 -10.56 -14.87 -17.00
C GLU A 207 -10.47 -13.89 -15.82
N LEU A 208 -9.28 -13.76 -15.22
CA LEU A 208 -9.09 -12.77 -14.16
C LEU A 208 -9.23 -11.33 -14.69
N TRP A 209 -8.80 -11.08 -15.92
CA TRP A 209 -9.00 -9.80 -16.60
C TRP A 209 -10.48 -9.48 -16.81
N ASP A 210 -11.33 -10.46 -17.16
CA ASP A 210 -12.77 -10.26 -17.25
C ASP A 210 -13.40 -9.89 -15.91
N ARG A 211 -12.94 -10.49 -14.80
CA ARG A 211 -13.35 -10.10 -13.44
C ARG A 211 -12.91 -8.67 -13.09
N ILE A 212 -11.70 -8.29 -13.48
CA ILE A 212 -11.19 -6.92 -13.30
C ILE A 212 -12.05 -5.91 -14.06
N LYS A 213 -12.40 -6.22 -15.32
CA LYS A 213 -13.31 -5.38 -16.11
C LYS A 213 -14.65 -5.24 -15.43
N PHE A 214 -15.24 -6.35 -14.99
CA PHE A 214 -16.51 -6.37 -14.27
C PHE A 214 -16.51 -5.41 -13.07
N TRP A 215 -15.52 -5.53 -12.17
CA TRP A 215 -15.45 -4.70 -10.96
C TRP A 215 -15.19 -3.23 -11.28
N THR A 216 -14.29 -2.98 -12.22
CA THR A 216 -13.98 -1.62 -12.68
C THR A 216 -15.23 -0.93 -13.19
N SER A 217 -15.98 -1.58 -14.10
CA SER A 217 -17.17 -1.01 -14.70
C SER A 217 -18.28 -0.79 -13.67
N LEU A 218 -18.44 -1.71 -12.73
CA LEU A 218 -19.43 -1.60 -11.65
C LEU A 218 -19.10 -0.43 -10.72
N TRP A 219 -17.84 -0.24 -10.36
CA TRP A 219 -17.42 0.86 -9.49
C TRP A 219 -17.50 2.21 -10.21
N ALA A 220 -17.11 2.25 -11.49
CA ALA A 220 -17.22 3.46 -12.30
C ALA A 220 -18.68 3.89 -12.51
N SER A 221 -19.61 2.96 -12.78
CA SER A 221 -21.02 3.27 -13.06
C SER A 221 -21.77 3.89 -11.88
N VAL A 222 -21.30 3.68 -10.65
CA VAL A 222 -21.89 4.30 -9.45
C VAL A 222 -21.43 5.76 -9.29
N SER A 223 -20.39 6.19 -9.99
CA SER A 223 -19.96 7.58 -9.95
C SER A 223 -20.83 8.44 -10.84
N GLY A 224 -21.29 9.60 -10.34
CA GLY A 224 -22.16 10.52 -11.10
C GLY A 224 -21.56 11.04 -12.42
N GLN A 225 -20.27 10.83 -12.67
CA GLN A 225 -19.62 11.14 -13.95
C GLN A 225 -19.96 10.15 -15.07
N PHE A 226 -20.52 8.99 -14.75
CA PHE A 226 -20.92 7.94 -15.68
C PHE A 226 -22.44 7.72 -15.70
N ILE A 227 -23.23 8.68 -15.20
CA ILE A 227 -24.70 8.54 -15.10
C ILE A 227 -25.37 8.27 -16.46
N ASP A 228 -24.81 8.81 -17.54
CA ASP A 228 -25.33 8.64 -18.91
C ASP A 228 -24.85 7.34 -19.59
N TYR A 229 -24.01 6.55 -18.91
CA TYR A 229 -23.44 5.32 -19.47
C TYR A 229 -23.95 4.11 -18.71
N HIS A 230 -24.63 3.22 -19.44
CA HIS A 230 -25.00 1.93 -18.90
C HIS A 230 -23.75 1.09 -18.59
N TYR A 231 -23.82 0.30 -17.51
CA TYR A 231 -22.73 -0.58 -17.07
C TYR A 231 -22.15 -1.45 -18.20
N SER A 232 -23.01 -2.03 -19.04
CA SER A 232 -22.59 -2.90 -20.15
C SER A 232 -21.76 -2.15 -21.20
N THR A 233 -22.00 -0.85 -21.39
CA THR A 233 -21.21 0.00 -22.29
C THR A 233 -19.80 0.18 -21.75
N ILE A 234 -19.66 0.49 -20.46
CA ILE A 234 -18.37 0.65 -19.78
C ILE A 234 -17.60 -0.68 -19.80
N MET A 235 -18.28 -1.82 -19.59
CA MET A 235 -17.65 -3.14 -19.57
C MET A 235 -17.16 -3.59 -20.95
N ARG A 236 -17.93 -3.31 -22.01
CA ARG A 236 -17.59 -3.71 -23.39
C ARG A 236 -16.46 -2.87 -23.96
N ASP A 237 -16.51 -1.55 -23.77
CA ASP A 237 -15.49 -0.64 -24.27
C ASP A 237 -15.26 0.51 -23.27
N MET A 238 -14.29 0.28 -22.39
CA MET A 238 -13.83 1.25 -21.40
C MET A 238 -13.30 2.55 -22.02
N MET A 239 -12.81 2.51 -23.27
CA MET A 239 -12.28 3.69 -23.93
C MET A 239 -13.37 4.51 -24.64
N ALA A 240 -14.47 3.86 -25.07
CA ALA A 240 -15.61 4.56 -25.66
C ALA A 240 -16.24 5.57 -24.69
N VAL A 241 -16.18 5.31 -23.38
CA VAL A 241 -16.75 6.20 -22.35
C VAL A 241 -15.81 7.34 -21.93
N LEU A 242 -14.61 7.40 -22.53
CA LEU A 242 -13.61 8.45 -22.32
C LEU A 242 -13.51 9.45 -23.49
N ARG A 243 -14.30 9.27 -24.55
CA ARG A 243 -14.48 10.22 -25.65
C ARG A 243 -15.53 11.26 -25.26
#